data_AF-A0A150GHD4-F1
#
_entry.id   AF-A0A150GHD4-F1
#
_cell.length_a   1.000
_cell.length_b   1.000
_cell.length_c   1.000
_cell.angle_alpha   90.00
_cell.angle_beta   90.00
_cell.angle_gamma   90.00
#
_symmetry.space_group_name_H-M   'P 1'
#
loop_
_entity.id
_entity.type
_entity.pdbx_description
1 polymer ?
#
loop_
_entity_poly.entity_id
_entity_poly.type
_entity_poly.pdbx_seq_one_letter_code
_entity_poly.pdbx_strand_id
1 'polypeptide(L)'
;MRYELFQAARDSGAAFLQLHLPCSPQLALARNATRSGLSAVPREAILRMAQALEPPQRERFAWEACTLTVQASTIRGRELGSDGKGIDGVEDDGHGCAPDRSTTTELLQERDAAPRTGAEAEKGAVAKAESKAEERPSPDAVATICRELWRLWGPAPPPPPSEEELEAQRAAGRAANAASLLHGLDLRTRKALAEAVARAGAATRSERARALNERRRALLQAAREALAEAAKVQGRPRGGSGSSGGDGGGEGLEGVVEWLAAQEAAFMLAVQEEE
;
A
#
# COMPACT_ATOMS: atom_id res chain seq x y z
N MET A 1 -0.62 -10.91 14.63
CA MET A 1 0.08 -10.43 15.84
C MET A 1 0.50 -8.95 15.82
N ARG A 2 1.53 -8.49 15.08
CA ARG A 2 2.00 -7.08 15.18
C ARG A 2 0.87 -6.07 14.88
N TYR A 3 0.11 -6.33 13.82
CA TYR A 3 -1.04 -5.53 13.44
C TYR A 3 -2.18 -5.58 14.46
N GLU A 4 -2.46 -6.74 15.07
CA GLU A 4 -3.49 -6.89 16.12
C GLU A 4 -3.12 -6.08 17.37
N LEU A 5 -1.84 -6.05 17.76
CA LEU A 5 -1.37 -5.22 18.88
C LEU A 5 -1.49 -3.72 18.57
N PHE A 6 -1.20 -3.33 17.32
CA PHE A 6 -1.43 -1.96 16.87
C PHE A 6 -2.93 -1.60 16.93
N GLN A 7 -3.81 -2.49 16.47
CA GLN A 7 -5.26 -2.29 16.57
C GLN A 7 -5.71 -2.16 18.03
N ALA A 8 -5.26 -3.05 18.91
CA ALA A 8 -5.59 -2.98 20.33
C ALA A 8 -5.13 -1.66 20.98
N ALA A 9 -3.93 -1.16 20.62
CA ALA A 9 -3.45 0.13 21.09
C ALA A 9 -4.33 1.28 20.55
N ARG A 10 -4.66 1.26 19.27
CA ARG A 10 -5.57 2.23 18.65
C ARG A 10 -6.94 2.27 19.31
N ASP A 11 -7.55 1.10 19.50
CA ASP A 11 -8.91 0.97 20.00
C ASP A 11 -8.99 1.36 21.49
N SER A 12 -7.88 1.29 22.22
CA SER A 12 -7.75 1.77 23.60
C SER A 12 -7.24 3.21 23.72
N GLY A 13 -6.96 3.90 22.61
CA GLY A 13 -6.36 5.24 22.62
C GLY A 13 -4.96 5.26 23.23
N ALA A 14 -4.22 4.15 23.19
CA ALA A 14 -2.86 4.03 23.68
C ALA A 14 -1.83 4.28 22.57
N ALA A 15 -0.67 4.82 22.95
CA ALA A 15 0.47 4.90 22.06
C ALA A 15 0.99 3.49 21.71
N PHE A 16 1.47 3.32 20.48
CA PHE A 16 2.04 2.08 19.99
C PHE A 16 3.47 2.30 19.49
N LEU A 17 4.38 1.45 19.95
CA LEU A 17 5.76 1.44 19.49
C LEU A 17 6.25 -0.01 19.39
N GLN A 18 7.02 -0.28 18.34
CA GLN A 18 7.59 -1.58 18.08
C GLN A 18 9.12 -1.55 18.23
N LEU A 19 9.66 -2.50 18.98
CA LEU A 19 11.10 -2.71 19.10
C LEU A 19 11.52 -3.94 18.29
N HIS A 20 12.36 -3.73 17.28
CA HIS A 20 12.92 -4.82 16.48
C HIS A 20 14.37 -5.07 16.89
N LEU A 21 14.66 -6.30 17.30
CA LEU A 21 15.99 -6.74 17.73
C LEU A 21 16.53 -7.77 16.74
N PRO A 22 17.18 -7.35 15.64
CA PRO A 22 17.73 -8.27 14.66
C PRO A 22 18.77 -9.18 15.32
N CYS A 23 18.69 -10.46 14.99
CA CYS A 23 19.60 -11.48 15.50
C CYS A 23 19.91 -12.48 14.39
N SER A 24 21.20 -12.72 14.14
CA SER A 24 21.57 -13.74 13.17
C SER A 24 21.22 -15.14 13.67
N PRO A 25 20.87 -16.09 12.79
CA PRO A 25 20.56 -17.46 13.19
C PRO A 25 21.71 -18.12 13.96
N GLN A 26 22.96 -17.82 13.60
CA GLN A 26 24.15 -18.36 14.25
C GLN A 26 24.26 -17.88 15.70
N LEU A 27 24.02 -16.58 15.93
CA LEU A 27 24.03 -16.01 17.28
C LEU A 27 22.87 -16.52 18.12
N ALA A 28 21.67 -16.67 17.53
CA ALA A 28 20.52 -17.25 18.19
C ALA A 28 20.78 -18.70 18.62
N LEU A 29 21.38 -19.52 17.75
CA LEU A 29 21.77 -20.91 18.05
C LEU A 29 22.82 -20.98 19.15
N ALA A 30 23.86 -20.15 19.10
CA ALA A 30 24.88 -20.09 20.14
C ALA A 30 24.29 -19.74 21.51
N ARG A 31 23.40 -18.74 21.56
CA ARG A 31 22.69 -18.37 22.80
C ARG A 31 21.69 -19.43 23.27
N ASN A 32 21.09 -20.16 22.34
CA ASN A 32 20.17 -21.23 22.68
C ASN A 32 20.89 -22.46 23.24
N ALA A 33 22.12 -22.74 22.81
CA ALA A 33 22.96 -23.82 23.33
C ALA A 33 23.34 -23.63 24.81
N THR A 34 23.33 -22.39 25.32
CA THR A 34 23.57 -22.10 26.74
C THR A 34 22.32 -22.23 27.60
N ARG A 35 21.15 -22.51 27.01
CA ARG A 35 19.89 -22.72 27.74
C ARG A 35 19.74 -24.20 28.08
N SER A 36 19.18 -24.51 29.23
CA SER A 36 18.93 -25.88 29.69
C SER A 36 17.44 -26.20 29.77
N GLY A 37 17.11 -27.49 29.72
CA GLY A 37 15.75 -28.00 29.90
C GLY A 37 14.75 -27.47 28.87
N LEU A 38 13.54 -27.13 29.33
CA LEU A 38 12.43 -26.68 28.49
C LEU A 38 12.64 -25.28 27.89
N SER A 39 13.65 -24.53 28.32
CA SER A 39 13.99 -23.22 27.76
C SER A 39 14.85 -23.31 26.49
N ALA A 40 15.42 -24.48 26.20
CA ALA A 40 16.14 -24.74 24.97
C ALA A 40 15.15 -25.08 23.85
N VAL A 41 15.20 -24.31 22.76
CA VAL A 41 14.37 -24.55 21.58
C VAL A 41 15.11 -25.49 20.62
N PRO A 42 14.46 -26.45 19.94
CA PRO A 42 15.13 -27.29 18.95
C PRO A 42 15.82 -26.45 17.87
N ARG A 43 17.03 -26.86 17.48
CA ARG A 43 17.84 -26.18 16.45
C ARG A 43 17.05 -25.89 15.18
N GLU A 44 16.33 -26.89 14.69
CA GLU A 44 15.56 -26.78 13.45
C GLU A 44 14.33 -25.87 13.56
N ALA A 45 13.80 -25.66 14.78
CA ALA A 45 12.77 -24.66 14.98
C ALA A 45 13.35 -23.25 14.85
N ILE A 46 14.55 -22.98 15.39
CA ILE A 46 15.22 -21.67 15.26
C ILE A 46 15.52 -21.36 13.79
N LEU A 47 16.04 -22.33 13.04
CA LEU A 47 16.34 -22.13 11.61
C LEU A 47 15.08 -21.88 10.78
N ARG A 48 14.01 -22.66 11.00
CA ARG A 48 12.71 -22.42 10.33
C ARG A 48 12.12 -21.07 10.69
N MET A 49 12.16 -20.68 11.97
CA MET A 49 11.71 -19.35 12.40
C MET A 49 12.50 -18.25 11.71
N ALA A 50 13.83 -18.36 11.61
CA ALA A 50 14.64 -17.35 10.95
C ALA A 50 14.32 -17.19 9.46
N GLN A 51 13.96 -18.27 8.76
CA GLN A 51 13.55 -18.23 7.35
C GLN A 51 12.15 -17.61 7.17
N ALA A 52 11.24 -17.86 8.11
CA ALA A 52 9.85 -17.40 8.02
C ALA A 52 9.62 -16.01 8.66
N LEU A 53 10.56 -15.50 9.46
CA LEU A 53 10.39 -14.24 10.19
C LEU A 53 10.44 -13.05 9.21
N GLU A 54 9.30 -12.41 9.02
CA GLU A 54 9.21 -11.18 8.25
C GLU A 54 9.64 -9.99 9.12
N PRO A 55 10.71 -9.25 8.75
CA PRO A 55 11.09 -8.04 9.47
C PRO A 55 10.01 -6.97 9.32
N PRO A 56 9.94 -6.01 10.24
CA PRO A 56 9.07 -4.83 10.07
C PRO A 56 9.42 -4.05 8.80
N GLN A 57 8.40 -3.61 8.05
CA GLN A 57 8.46 -2.91 6.76
C GLN A 57 7.74 -1.56 6.88
N ARG A 58 8.45 -0.55 7.39
CA ARG A 58 7.90 0.79 7.70
C ARG A 58 7.41 1.52 6.44
N GLU A 59 8.04 1.22 5.31
CA GLU A 59 7.76 1.78 4.00
C GLU A 59 6.48 1.19 3.38
N ARG A 60 6.17 -0.06 3.73
CA ARG A 60 4.99 -0.77 3.22
C ARG A 60 3.77 -0.58 4.12
N PHE A 61 3.99 -0.54 5.42
CA PHE A 61 2.93 -0.51 6.41
C PHE A 61 3.04 0.73 7.29
N ALA A 62 2.17 1.72 7.05
CA ALA A 62 2.16 2.96 7.84
C ALA A 62 2.01 2.72 9.36
N TRP A 63 1.33 1.65 9.77
CA TRP A 63 1.19 1.27 11.18
C TRP A 63 2.48 0.69 11.80
N GLU A 64 3.48 0.34 11.00
CA GLU A 64 4.83 -0.03 11.45
C GLU A 64 5.78 1.18 11.50
N ALA A 65 5.32 2.40 11.18
CA ALA A 65 6.13 3.62 11.18
C ALA A 65 6.83 3.84 12.54
N CYS A 66 6.21 3.48 13.66
CA CYS A 66 6.80 3.57 15.00
C CYS A 66 7.69 2.35 15.38
N THR A 67 8.50 1.82 14.44
CA THR A 67 9.43 0.71 14.71
C THR A 67 10.88 1.15 14.94
N LEU A 68 11.40 1.06 16.16
CA LEU A 68 12.83 1.24 16.41
C LEU A 68 13.58 -0.09 16.26
N THR A 69 14.58 -0.14 15.37
CA THR A 69 15.49 -1.30 15.25
C THR A 69 16.72 -1.06 16.12
N VAL A 70 16.99 -1.94 17.09
CA VAL A 70 18.12 -1.81 18.01
C VAL A 70 19.06 -3.01 17.86
N GLN A 71 20.33 -2.73 17.55
CA GLN A 71 21.35 -3.77 17.49
C GLN A 71 21.81 -4.15 18.90
N ALA A 72 21.98 -5.44 19.15
CA ALA A 72 22.42 -5.94 20.45
C ALA A 72 23.84 -5.48 20.83
N SER A 73 24.67 -5.07 19.86
CA SER A 73 25.99 -4.48 20.07
C SER A 73 25.90 -3.04 20.60
N THR A 74 24.93 -2.25 20.14
CA THR A 74 24.70 -0.86 20.56
C THR A 74 24.39 -0.76 22.04
N ILE A 75 23.65 -1.72 22.59
CA ILE A 75 23.29 -1.75 24.02
C ILE A 75 24.51 -2.03 24.92
N ARG A 76 25.55 -2.71 24.43
CA ARG A 76 26.72 -3.11 25.25
C ARG A 76 27.80 -2.03 25.35
N GLY A 77 27.51 -0.77 24.99
CA GLY A 77 28.42 0.35 25.19
C GLY A 77 29.69 0.33 24.32
N ARG A 78 29.74 -0.47 23.26
CA ARG A 78 30.83 -0.37 22.29
C ARG A 78 30.50 0.78 21.34
N GLU A 79 31.08 1.96 21.59
CA GLU A 79 31.09 3.06 20.63
C GLU A 79 31.52 2.50 19.26
N LEU A 80 30.77 2.85 18.23
CA LEU A 80 31.20 2.63 16.85
C LEU A 80 32.58 3.27 16.73
N GLY A 81 33.59 2.43 16.47
CA GLY A 81 34.90 2.90 16.08
C GLY A 81 34.73 3.94 14.98
N SER A 82 35.38 5.07 15.20
CA SER A 82 35.52 6.17 14.27
C SER A 82 36.23 5.73 12.99
N ASP A 83 35.55 4.97 12.14
CA ASP A 83 35.96 4.85 10.74
C ASP A 83 35.11 5.85 9.97
N GLY A 84 35.65 7.07 9.91
CA GLY A 84 35.11 8.16 9.12
C GLY A 84 34.92 7.71 7.67
N LYS A 85 33.67 7.56 7.26
CA LYS A 85 33.27 7.71 5.87
C LYS A 85 31.98 8.51 5.85
N GLY A 86 32.10 9.70 5.25
CA GLY A 86 31.17 10.81 5.40
C GLY A 86 29.73 10.46 5.02
N ILE A 87 28.83 10.99 5.83
CA ILE A 87 27.53 11.46 5.35
C ILE A 87 27.77 12.81 4.67
N ASP A 88 28.20 12.76 3.41
CA ASP A 88 28.08 13.93 2.54
C ASP A 88 26.60 14.08 2.15
N GLY A 89 26.15 15.32 2.24
CA GLY A 89 24.76 15.73 2.18
C GLY A 89 24.08 15.45 0.84
N VAL A 90 22.77 15.35 0.91
CA VAL A 90 21.91 15.61 -0.24
C VAL A 90 20.94 16.69 0.19
N GLU A 91 21.08 17.80 -0.52
CA GLU A 91 20.28 19.01 -0.46
C GLU A 91 18.81 18.72 -0.80
N ASP A 92 17.98 19.54 -0.18
CA ASP A 92 16.60 19.80 -0.50
C ASP A 92 16.50 20.35 -1.94
N ASP A 93 15.73 19.70 -2.82
CA ASP A 93 15.11 20.35 -3.97
C ASP A 93 13.95 19.51 -4.51
N GLY A 94 12.84 20.18 -4.78
CA GLY A 94 11.55 19.58 -5.07
C GLY A 94 11.32 19.10 -6.51
N HIS A 95 10.13 18.52 -6.67
CA HIS A 95 9.37 18.30 -7.91
C HIS A 95 9.94 17.33 -8.98
N GLY A 96 9.16 16.26 -9.22
CA GLY A 96 8.71 15.96 -10.57
C GLY A 96 9.07 14.58 -11.16
N CYS A 97 8.01 13.89 -11.59
CA CYS A 97 7.95 12.92 -12.70
C CYS A 97 8.74 11.59 -12.63
N ALA A 98 7.96 10.51 -12.74
CA ALA A 98 8.37 9.24 -13.36
C ALA A 98 8.85 9.46 -14.82
N PRO A 99 9.63 8.56 -15.47
CA PRO A 99 9.11 7.22 -15.84
C PRO A 99 10.14 6.06 -15.96
N ASP A 100 9.55 4.86 -16.03
CA ASP A 100 9.90 3.64 -16.82
C ASP A 100 11.24 2.86 -16.74
N ARG A 101 11.05 1.55 -16.50
CA ARG A 101 11.58 0.35 -17.19
C ARG A 101 13.08 0.13 -17.46
N SER A 102 13.53 -0.99 -16.87
CA SER A 102 14.05 -2.21 -17.54
C SER A 102 15.55 -2.56 -17.41
N THR A 103 15.76 -3.88 -17.22
CA THR A 103 16.91 -4.73 -17.65
C THR A 103 18.25 -4.51 -16.93
N THR A 104 19.08 -5.50 -16.55
CA THR A 104 19.32 -6.92 -16.92
C THR A 104 20.29 -7.49 -15.85
N THR A 105 20.17 -8.75 -15.36
CA THR A 105 20.93 -9.96 -15.80
C THR A 105 22.46 -9.78 -15.67
N GLU A 106 23.25 -10.53 -14.88
CA GLU A 106 23.66 -11.96 -14.93
C GLU A 106 24.81 -12.06 -13.87
N LEU A 107 25.13 -13.13 -13.15
CA LEU A 107 25.79 -14.36 -13.61
C LEU A 107 25.99 -15.30 -12.39
N LEU A 108 25.43 -16.51 -12.51
CA LEU A 108 25.82 -17.70 -11.77
C LEU A 108 27.02 -18.33 -12.48
N GLN A 109 28.04 -18.77 -11.73
CA GLN A 109 28.92 -19.85 -12.18
C GLN A 109 29.21 -20.79 -11.00
N GLU A 110 28.50 -21.90 -11.02
CA GLU A 110 28.84 -23.16 -10.37
C GLU A 110 30.09 -23.75 -11.04
N ARG A 111 31.00 -24.33 -10.24
CA ARG A 111 31.90 -25.39 -10.71
C ARG A 111 31.97 -26.49 -9.66
N ASP A 112 31.42 -27.64 -10.05
CA ASP A 112 31.60 -28.94 -9.43
C ASP A 112 33.06 -29.38 -9.36
N ALA A 113 33.42 -30.01 -8.25
CA ALA A 113 34.43 -31.06 -8.19
C ALA A 113 34.18 -31.94 -6.95
N ALA A 114 33.63 -33.14 -7.16
CA ALA A 114 33.58 -34.22 -6.17
C ALA A 114 34.88 -35.05 -6.19
N PRO A 115 34.99 -36.14 -5.42
CA PRO A 115 35.34 -36.15 -4.00
C PRO A 115 36.73 -36.81 -3.77
N ARG A 116 37.42 -36.46 -2.69
CA ARG A 116 38.57 -37.23 -2.23
C ARG A 116 38.39 -37.66 -0.77
N THR A 117 38.37 -38.98 -0.63
CA THR A 117 38.50 -39.76 0.60
C THR A 117 39.75 -39.38 1.38
N GLY A 118 39.60 -39.24 2.70
CA GLY A 118 40.72 -39.06 3.62
C GLY A 118 40.20 -39.00 5.05
N ALA A 119 40.12 -40.17 5.69
CA ALA A 119 39.93 -40.27 7.12
C ALA A 119 41.24 -39.93 7.81
N GLU A 120 41.28 -38.86 8.61
CA GLU A 120 42.24 -38.72 9.71
C GLU A 120 41.62 -37.93 10.86
N ALA A 121 42.02 -38.33 12.05
CA ALA A 121 41.49 -37.94 13.34
C ALA A 121 41.85 -36.50 13.72
N GLU A 122 40.84 -35.69 14.07
CA GLU A 122 41.07 -34.46 14.83
C GLU A 122 40.75 -34.65 16.31
N LYS A 123 41.85 -34.65 17.06
CA LYS A 123 41.92 -34.53 18.51
C LYS A 123 41.32 -33.21 18.95
N GLY A 124 40.73 -33.24 20.15
CA GLY A 124 40.04 -32.13 20.78
C GLY A 124 40.82 -30.82 20.80
N ALA A 125 40.19 -29.79 20.25
CA ALA A 125 40.41 -28.42 20.66
C ALA A 125 39.34 -28.07 21.69
N VAL A 126 39.65 -28.25 22.97
CA VAL A 126 38.90 -27.67 24.07
C VAL A 126 39.05 -26.15 23.94
N ALA A 127 38.07 -25.51 23.31
CA ALA A 127 37.96 -24.07 23.26
C ALA A 127 37.86 -23.57 24.71
N LYS A 128 38.95 -22.94 25.16
CA LYS A 128 39.03 -22.20 26.41
C LYS A 128 38.01 -21.07 26.31
N ALA A 129 36.82 -21.29 26.89
CA ALA A 129 35.81 -20.27 27.09
C ALA A 129 36.36 -19.29 28.12
N GLU A 130 37.17 -18.34 27.67
CA GLU A 130 37.54 -17.18 28.46
C GLU A 130 36.24 -16.46 28.82
N SER A 131 36.00 -16.37 30.13
CA SER A 131 34.89 -15.65 30.75
C SER A 131 35.00 -14.17 30.39
N LYS A 132 34.47 -13.81 29.22
CA LYS A 132 34.32 -12.43 28.80
C LYS A 132 33.26 -11.82 29.71
N ALA A 133 33.72 -11.07 30.71
CA ALA A 133 32.88 -10.31 31.63
C ALA A 133 31.79 -9.59 30.82
N GLU A 134 30.53 -9.80 31.20
CA GLU A 134 29.40 -9.11 30.62
C GLU A 134 29.55 -7.62 30.91
N GLU A 135 30.15 -6.92 29.94
CA GLU A 135 30.34 -5.48 29.94
C GLU A 135 28.95 -4.83 30.01
N ARG A 136 28.69 -4.14 31.12
CA ARG A 136 27.40 -3.47 31.36
C ARG A 136 27.19 -2.40 30.28
N PRO A 137 25.92 -2.15 29.88
CA PRO A 137 25.60 -1.04 28.99
C PRO A 137 26.22 0.27 29.47
N SER A 138 26.86 1.02 28.56
CA SER A 138 27.23 2.41 28.87
C SER A 138 25.93 3.19 29.19
N PRO A 139 25.91 4.00 30.26
CA PRO A 139 24.77 4.88 30.56
C PRO A 139 24.31 5.73 29.37
N ASP A 140 25.25 6.10 28.49
CA ASP A 140 24.98 6.91 27.30
C ASP A 140 24.22 6.14 26.19
N ALA A 141 24.50 4.84 26.04
CA ALA A 141 23.78 3.98 25.11
C ALA A 141 22.31 3.80 25.52
N VAL A 142 22.07 3.62 26.82
CA VAL A 142 20.72 3.53 27.40
C VAL A 142 19.98 4.86 27.21
N ALA A 143 20.62 5.99 27.54
CA ALA A 143 20.03 7.31 27.37
C ALA A 143 19.65 7.60 25.91
N THR A 144 20.49 7.18 24.95
CA THR A 144 20.22 7.34 23.52
C THR A 144 19.02 6.52 23.06
N ILE A 145 18.90 5.26 23.49
CA ILE A 145 17.72 4.44 23.19
C ILE A 145 16.46 5.04 23.82
N CYS A 146 16.52 5.51 25.07
CA CYS A 146 15.40 6.16 25.73
C CYS A 146 14.95 7.44 25.01
N ARG A 147 15.89 8.25 24.49
CA ARG A 147 15.57 9.43 23.69
C ARG A 147 14.87 9.07 22.38
N GLU A 148 15.37 8.07 21.65
CA GLU A 148 14.74 7.63 20.41
C GLU A 148 13.37 6.99 20.65
N LEU A 149 13.23 6.22 21.73
CA LEU A 149 11.93 5.71 22.18
C LEU A 149 10.95 6.85 22.43
N TRP A 150 11.36 7.88 23.17
CA TRP A 150 10.53 9.04 23.45
C TRP A 150 10.17 9.83 22.19
N ARG A 151 11.11 10.00 21.26
CA ARG A 151 10.88 10.69 19.98
C ARG A 151 9.86 9.95 19.11
N LEU A 152 9.93 8.61 19.09
CA LEU A 152 9.00 7.76 18.35
C LEU A 152 7.68 7.53 19.09
N TRP A 153 7.63 7.85 20.39
CA TRP A 153 6.43 7.82 21.21
C TRP A 153 5.51 8.96 20.79
N GLY A 154 4.68 8.68 19.80
CA GLY A 154 3.70 9.63 19.26
C GLY A 154 2.35 9.60 19.98
N PRO A 155 1.41 10.44 19.53
CA PRO A 155 0.03 10.33 19.96
C PRO A 155 -0.54 8.95 19.59
N ALA A 156 -1.61 8.55 20.28
CA ALA A 156 -2.32 7.34 19.92
C ALA A 156 -2.73 7.39 18.44
N PRO A 157 -2.62 6.27 17.70
CA PRO A 157 -3.09 6.22 16.33
C PRO A 157 -4.58 6.59 16.29
N PRO A 158 -5.03 7.32 15.25
CA PRO A 158 -6.41 7.79 15.18
C PRO A 158 -7.37 6.61 15.16
N PRO A 159 -8.56 6.73 15.78
CA PRO A 159 -9.56 5.68 15.74
C PRO A 159 -9.98 5.39 14.29
N PRO A 160 -10.46 4.17 14.00
CA PRO A 160 -11.04 3.90 12.69
C PRO A 160 -12.22 4.85 12.44
N PRO A 161 -12.45 5.30 11.20
CA PRO A 161 -13.60 6.12 10.88
C PRO A 161 -14.89 5.40 11.24
N SER A 162 -15.88 6.16 11.71
CA SER A 162 -17.20 5.62 12.05
C SER A 162 -17.90 5.06 10.82
N GLU A 163 -18.93 4.23 11.01
CA GLU A 163 -19.72 3.71 9.89
C GLU A 163 -20.39 4.84 9.09
N GLU A 164 -20.83 5.89 9.79
CA GLU A 164 -21.37 7.12 9.19
C GLU A 164 -20.31 7.87 8.36
N GLU A 165 -19.08 8.01 8.88
CA GLU A 165 -17.97 8.63 8.15
C GLU A 165 -17.55 7.82 6.92
N LEU A 166 -17.53 6.49 7.03
CA LEU A 166 -17.28 5.60 5.90
C LEU A 166 -18.37 5.71 4.85
N GLU A 167 -19.64 5.77 5.25
CA GLU A 167 -20.75 5.98 4.34
C GLU A 167 -20.66 7.34 3.63
N ALA A 168 -20.34 8.40 4.37
CA ALA A 168 -20.12 9.73 3.81
C ALA A 168 -18.94 9.75 2.82
N GLN A 169 -17.82 9.11 3.13
CA GLN A 169 -16.69 8.97 2.22
C GLN A 169 -17.05 8.20 0.94
N ARG A 170 -17.78 7.08 1.07
CA ARG A 170 -18.25 6.32 -0.09
C ARG A 170 -19.22 7.15 -0.93
N ALA A 171 -20.12 7.91 -0.29
CA ALA A 171 -21.04 8.81 -0.99
C ALA A 171 -20.30 9.92 -1.75
N ALA A 172 -19.30 10.53 -1.13
CA ALA A 172 -18.43 11.52 -1.78
C ALA A 172 -17.68 10.93 -2.99
N GLY A 173 -17.11 9.72 -2.84
CA GLY A 173 -16.47 9.01 -3.95
C GLY A 173 -17.40 8.72 -5.12
N ARG A 174 -18.65 8.30 -4.84
CA ARG A 174 -19.67 8.10 -5.87
C ARG A 174 -20.04 9.41 -6.57
N ALA A 175 -20.23 10.49 -5.81
CA ALA A 175 -20.54 11.80 -6.36
C ALA A 175 -19.43 12.32 -7.28
N ALA A 176 -18.16 12.13 -6.89
CA ALA A 176 -17.01 12.47 -7.71
C ALA A 176 -16.99 11.69 -9.04
N ASN A 177 -17.22 10.37 -8.99
CA ASN A 177 -17.27 9.53 -10.20
C ASN A 177 -18.41 9.95 -11.14
N ALA A 178 -19.60 10.24 -10.61
CA ALA A 178 -20.73 10.73 -11.40
C ALA A 178 -20.43 12.08 -12.07
N ALA A 179 -19.77 12.99 -11.35
CA ALA A 179 -19.33 14.28 -11.90
C ALA A 179 -18.31 14.09 -13.04
N SER A 180 -17.35 13.19 -12.89
CA SER A 180 -16.36 12.88 -13.93
C SER A 180 -17.00 12.30 -15.20
N LEU A 181 -17.97 11.38 -15.06
CA LEU A 181 -18.69 10.81 -16.20
C LEU A 181 -19.46 11.88 -16.98
N LEU A 182 -20.22 12.72 -16.28
CA LEU A 182 -20.97 13.82 -16.89
C LEU A 182 -20.05 14.82 -17.60
N HIS A 183 -18.93 15.16 -16.97
CA HIS A 183 -17.96 16.08 -17.57
C HIS A 183 -17.35 15.50 -18.86
N GLY A 184 -16.97 14.22 -18.86
CA GLY A 184 -16.46 13.54 -20.05
C GLY A 184 -17.48 13.53 -21.20
N LEU A 185 -18.74 13.21 -20.90
CA LEU A 185 -19.83 13.24 -21.89
C LEU A 185 -20.06 14.66 -22.43
N ASP A 186 -20.07 15.68 -21.56
CA ASP A 186 -20.26 17.09 -21.91
C ASP A 186 -19.19 17.59 -22.90
N LEU A 187 -17.93 17.21 -22.67
CA LEU A 187 -16.79 17.55 -23.54
C LEU A 187 -16.90 16.88 -24.90
N ARG A 188 -17.13 15.56 -24.95
CA ARG A 188 -17.18 14.79 -26.21
C ARG A 188 -18.36 15.23 -27.09
N THR A 189 -19.54 15.38 -26.50
CA THR A 189 -20.74 15.86 -27.22
C THR A 189 -20.58 17.30 -27.71
N ARG A 190 -19.92 18.19 -26.93
CA ARG A 190 -19.63 19.57 -27.36
C ARG A 190 -18.67 19.59 -28.54
N LYS A 191 -17.61 18.77 -28.50
CA LYS A 191 -16.63 18.66 -29.59
C LYS A 191 -17.30 18.19 -30.88
N ALA A 192 -18.05 17.09 -30.81
CA ALA A 192 -18.76 16.55 -31.97
C ALA A 192 -19.77 17.55 -32.57
N LEU A 193 -20.50 18.28 -31.72
CA LEU A 193 -21.39 19.36 -32.16
C LEU A 193 -20.61 20.46 -32.88
N ALA A 194 -19.49 20.94 -32.32
CA ALA A 194 -18.69 22.00 -32.93
C ALA A 194 -18.16 21.59 -34.31
N GLU A 195 -17.67 20.35 -34.45
CA GLU A 195 -17.21 19.79 -35.72
C GLU A 195 -18.34 19.67 -36.75
N ALA A 196 -19.54 19.27 -36.32
CA ALA A 196 -20.72 19.19 -37.19
C ALA A 196 -21.17 20.55 -37.71
N VAL A 197 -21.22 21.55 -36.81
CA VAL A 197 -21.62 22.92 -37.15
C VAL A 197 -20.58 23.59 -38.05
N ALA A 198 -19.29 23.28 -37.87
CA ALA A 198 -18.23 23.77 -38.74
C ALA A 198 -18.33 23.22 -40.17
N ARG A 199 -18.75 21.96 -40.32
CA ARG A 199 -18.99 21.32 -41.64
C ARG A 199 -20.28 21.81 -42.32
N ALA A 200 -21.24 22.34 -41.56
CA ALA A 200 -22.51 22.79 -42.09
C ALA A 200 -22.38 24.01 -43.04
N GLY A 201 -23.12 23.95 -44.15
CA GLY A 201 -23.26 25.06 -45.09
C GLY A 201 -23.88 26.30 -44.42
N ALA A 202 -23.56 27.49 -44.94
CA ALA A 202 -23.97 28.76 -44.33
C ALA A 202 -25.51 28.89 -44.18
N ALA A 203 -26.27 28.31 -45.10
CA ALA A 203 -27.74 28.35 -45.09
C ALA A 203 -28.38 27.53 -43.95
N THR A 204 -27.76 26.41 -43.57
CA THR A 204 -28.33 25.45 -42.59
C THR A 204 -27.62 25.46 -41.24
N ARG A 205 -26.49 26.16 -41.12
CA ARG A 205 -25.64 26.19 -39.91
C ARG A 205 -26.39 26.55 -38.64
N SER A 206 -27.25 27.57 -38.68
CA SER A 206 -27.99 28.06 -37.51
C SER A 206 -29.02 27.02 -37.03
N GLU A 207 -29.78 26.46 -37.97
CA GLU A 207 -30.78 25.43 -37.69
C GLU A 207 -30.15 24.15 -37.16
N ARG A 208 -29.07 23.68 -37.79
CA ARG A 208 -28.31 22.50 -37.35
C ARG A 208 -27.68 22.70 -35.97
N ALA A 209 -27.08 23.86 -35.72
CA ALA A 209 -26.53 24.18 -34.40
C ALA A 209 -27.62 24.17 -33.32
N ARG A 210 -28.83 24.66 -33.61
CA ARG A 210 -29.95 24.64 -32.69
C ARG A 210 -30.41 23.21 -32.39
N ALA A 211 -30.66 22.40 -33.43
CA ALA A 211 -31.13 21.03 -33.28
C ALA A 211 -30.15 20.16 -32.47
N LEU A 212 -28.85 20.23 -32.79
CA LEU A 212 -27.82 19.48 -32.07
C LEU A 212 -27.66 19.95 -30.62
N ASN A 213 -27.80 21.25 -30.34
CA ASN A 213 -27.75 21.77 -28.97
C ASN A 213 -28.96 21.30 -28.15
N GLU A 214 -30.16 21.26 -28.74
CA GLU A 214 -31.35 20.75 -28.08
C GLU A 214 -31.19 19.25 -27.74
N ARG A 215 -30.72 18.43 -28.69
CA ARG A 215 -30.41 17.01 -28.44
C ARG A 215 -29.35 16.82 -27.35
N ARG A 216 -28.25 17.59 -27.40
CA ARG A 216 -27.19 17.54 -26.39
C ARG A 216 -27.72 17.88 -24.99
N ARG A 217 -28.58 18.90 -24.87
CA ARG A 217 -29.19 19.27 -23.58
C ARG A 217 -30.07 18.15 -23.05
N ALA A 218 -30.88 17.52 -23.89
CA ALA A 218 -31.72 16.39 -23.51
C ALA A 218 -30.88 15.20 -23.02
N LEU A 219 -29.80 14.87 -23.74
CA LEU A 219 -28.85 13.83 -23.36
C LEU A 219 -28.23 14.09 -21.98
N LEU A 220 -27.70 15.30 -21.74
CA LEU A 220 -27.08 15.63 -20.45
C LEU A 220 -28.09 15.65 -19.30
N GLN A 221 -29.36 15.98 -19.57
CA GLN A 221 -30.41 15.93 -18.57
C GLN A 221 -30.74 14.48 -18.20
N ALA A 222 -30.95 13.62 -19.19
CA ALA A 222 -31.22 12.20 -18.98
C ALA A 222 -30.04 11.51 -18.26
N ALA A 223 -28.80 11.89 -18.59
CA ALA A 223 -27.60 11.41 -17.91
C ALA A 223 -27.57 11.76 -16.41
N ARG A 224 -27.96 12.98 -16.05
CA ARG A 224 -28.04 13.41 -14.65
C ARG A 224 -29.11 12.63 -13.89
N GLU A 225 -30.27 12.41 -14.50
CA GLU A 225 -31.37 11.66 -13.90
C GLU A 225 -30.99 10.20 -13.67
N ALA A 226 -30.41 9.54 -14.68
CA ALA A 226 -29.95 8.16 -14.57
C ALA A 226 -28.89 7.97 -13.47
N LEU A 227 -27.92 8.89 -13.37
CA LEU A 227 -26.90 8.87 -12.31
C LEU A 227 -27.51 9.14 -10.92
N ALA A 228 -28.53 10.01 -10.83
CA ALA A 228 -29.23 10.27 -9.58
C ALA A 228 -30.05 9.06 -9.12
N GLU A 229 -30.72 8.35 -10.02
CA GLU A 229 -31.46 7.13 -9.70
C GLU A 229 -30.53 6.00 -9.26
N ALA A 230 -29.41 5.78 -9.97
CA ALA A 230 -28.43 4.77 -9.56
C ALA A 230 -27.83 5.07 -8.16
N ALA A 231 -27.66 6.33 -7.81
CA ALA A 231 -27.20 6.72 -6.47
C ALA A 231 -28.22 6.35 -5.37
N LYS A 232 -29.53 6.42 -5.66
CA LYS A 232 -30.60 6.04 -4.69
C LYS A 232 -30.65 4.53 -4.46
N VAL A 233 -30.52 3.72 -5.52
CA VAL A 233 -30.56 2.25 -5.43
C VAL A 233 -29.39 1.72 -4.59
N GLN A 234 -28.21 2.33 -4.73
CA GLN A 234 -27.02 1.91 -3.99
C GLN A 234 -26.92 2.43 -2.55
N GLY A 235 -27.71 3.45 -2.18
CA GLY A 235 -27.76 3.99 -0.81
C GLY A 235 -28.64 3.20 0.16
N ARG A 236 -29.27 2.10 -0.30
CA ARG A 236 -30.05 1.24 0.57
C ARG A 236 -29.09 0.38 1.39
N PRO A 237 -29.16 0.39 2.74
CA PRO A 237 -28.32 -0.48 3.55
C PRO A 237 -28.57 -1.92 3.12
N ARG A 238 -27.49 -2.65 2.81
CA ARG A 238 -27.54 -4.10 2.57
C ARG A 238 -27.88 -4.78 3.90
N GLY A 239 -29.16 -4.74 4.26
CA GLY A 239 -29.71 -5.56 5.34
C GLY A 239 -29.51 -7.03 4.99
N GLY A 240 -28.90 -7.77 5.91
CA GLY A 240 -28.48 -9.14 5.69
C GLY A 240 -29.62 -10.14 5.46
N SER A 241 -29.20 -11.27 4.89
CA SER A 241 -29.90 -12.56 4.73
C SER A 241 -30.92 -12.66 3.60
N GLY A 242 -30.74 -13.69 2.76
CA GLY A 242 -31.72 -14.08 1.75
C GLY A 242 -31.09 -14.58 0.46
N SER A 243 -30.51 -15.77 0.51
CA SER A 243 -30.29 -16.59 -0.68
C SER A 243 -31.61 -16.80 -1.42
N SER A 244 -31.75 -16.26 -2.63
CA SER A 244 -32.54 -16.88 -3.70
C SER A 244 -32.19 -16.24 -5.04
N GLY A 245 -31.78 -17.07 -5.99
CA GLY A 245 -31.44 -16.67 -7.35
C GLY A 245 -32.57 -15.88 -8.01
N GLY A 246 -32.21 -14.71 -8.51
CA GLY A 246 -33.03 -13.88 -9.36
C GLY A 246 -32.11 -13.20 -10.35
N ASP A 247 -32.31 -13.52 -11.62
CA ASP A 247 -31.77 -12.90 -12.82
C ASP A 247 -32.22 -11.43 -12.88
N GLY A 248 -31.67 -10.61 -12.00
CA GLY A 248 -31.85 -9.17 -11.95
C GLY A 248 -30.66 -8.54 -12.66
N GLY A 249 -30.85 -8.18 -13.93
CA GLY A 249 -29.87 -7.45 -14.73
C GLY A 249 -29.29 -6.27 -13.94
N GLY A 250 -28.01 -6.00 -14.15
CA GLY A 250 -27.22 -5.06 -13.34
C GLY A 250 -27.75 -3.63 -13.33
N GLU A 251 -28.72 -3.34 -12.47
CA GLU A 251 -29.25 -2.00 -12.18
C GLU A 251 -28.32 -1.19 -11.26
N GLY A 252 -27.01 -1.30 -11.48
CA GLY A 252 -25.98 -0.53 -10.78
C GLY A 252 -25.44 0.61 -11.63
N LEU A 253 -24.45 1.33 -11.07
CA LEU A 253 -23.63 2.32 -11.79
C LEU A 253 -23.06 1.76 -13.11
N GLU A 254 -22.77 0.46 -13.18
CA GLU A 254 -22.25 -0.22 -14.37
C GLU A 254 -23.27 -0.20 -15.53
N GLY A 255 -24.54 -0.52 -15.27
CA GLY A 255 -25.60 -0.41 -16.27
C GLY A 255 -25.84 1.03 -16.72
N VAL A 256 -25.67 2.02 -15.83
CA VAL A 256 -25.73 3.44 -16.22
C VAL A 256 -24.56 3.83 -17.13
N VAL A 257 -23.35 3.32 -16.88
CA VAL A 257 -22.19 3.60 -17.74
C VAL A 257 -22.40 3.03 -19.15
N GLU A 258 -22.88 1.79 -19.27
CA GLU A 258 -23.19 1.18 -20.57
C GLU A 258 -24.29 1.95 -21.30
N TRP A 259 -25.36 2.32 -20.59
CA TRP A 259 -26.43 3.14 -21.15
C TRP A 259 -25.93 4.50 -21.62
N LEU A 260 -25.09 5.19 -20.84
CA LEU A 260 -24.49 6.47 -21.23
C LEU A 260 -23.65 6.34 -22.49
N ALA A 261 -22.86 5.26 -22.62
CA ALA A 261 -22.07 5.00 -23.82
C ALA A 261 -22.97 4.77 -25.05
N ALA A 262 -24.08 4.04 -24.89
CA ALA A 262 -25.06 3.84 -25.96
C ALA A 262 -25.73 5.16 -26.39
N GLN A 263 -26.12 6.00 -25.43
CA GLN A 263 -26.71 7.31 -25.72
C GLN A 263 -25.70 8.27 -26.38
N GLU A 264 -24.44 8.23 -25.97
CA GLU A 264 -23.37 8.96 -26.63
C GLU A 264 -23.22 8.49 -28.08
N ALA A 265 -23.16 7.19 -28.33
CA ALA A 265 -23.06 6.64 -29.68
C ALA A 265 -24.24 7.06 -30.56
N ALA A 266 -25.47 7.04 -30.02
CA ALA A 266 -26.67 7.52 -30.71
C ALA A 266 -26.57 9.01 -31.05
N PHE A 267 -26.05 9.84 -30.14
CA PHE A 267 -25.78 11.25 -30.42
C PHE A 267 -24.73 11.43 -31.53
N MET A 268 -23.68 10.62 -31.55
CA MET A 268 -22.65 10.68 -32.60
C MET A 268 -23.20 10.27 -33.97
N LEU A 269 -24.08 9.27 -34.03
CA LEU A 269 -24.78 8.89 -35.27
C LEU A 269 -25.69 10.01 -35.76
N ALA A 270 -26.47 10.62 -34.86
CA ALA A 270 -27.33 11.76 -35.19
C ALA A 270 -26.53 12.98 -35.69
N VAL A 271 -25.30 13.16 -35.23
CA VAL A 271 -24.38 14.19 -35.74
C VAL A 271 -23.95 13.90 -37.19
N GLN A 272 -23.81 12.62 -37.57
CA GLN A 272 -23.39 12.16 -38.89
C GLN A 272 -24.56 12.12 -39.91
N GLU A 273 -25.75 11.68 -39.51
CA GLU A 273 -26.91 11.52 -40.41
C GLU A 273 -27.49 12.85 -40.94
N GLU A 274 -27.14 13.98 -40.32
CA GLU A 274 -27.56 15.32 -40.76
C GLU A 274 -26.57 15.99 -41.74
N GLU A 275 -25.56 15.26 -42.24
CA GLU A 275 -24.68 15.65 -43.36
C GLU A 275 -25.35 15.49 -44.73
#